data_AF-A0A372BQ55-F1
#
_entry.id   AF-A0A372BQ55-F1
#
_cell.length_a   1.000
_cell.length_b   1.000
_cell.length_c   1.000
_cell.angle_alpha   90.00
_cell.angle_beta   90.00
_cell.angle_gamma   90.00
#
_symmetry.space_group_name_H-M   'P 1'
#
loop_
_entity.id
_entity.type
_entity.pdbx_description
1 polymer ?
#
loop_
_entity_poly.entity_id
_entity_poly.type
_entity_poly.pdbx_seq_one_letter_code
_entity_poly.pdbx_strand_id
1 'polypeptide(L)'
;MRKMSLLIAFSLVALTACAPAKNSSAQLADSPIQAVLLDQPDLLNDANNLDISQQMNAADDPSNAQVTILQIDPSEDAITKVRTEYLLKRDQQVWKIVNKKQSYQCTQGQDAPDFQVNPCP
;
A
#
# COMPACT_ATOMS: atom_id res chain seq x y z
N MET A 1 37.77 -50.71 -43.52
CA MET A 1 36.31 -50.51 -43.28
C MET A 1 36.13 -49.33 -42.33
N ARG A 2 35.74 -48.17 -42.86
CA ARG A 2 35.54 -46.93 -42.11
C ARG A 2 34.08 -46.82 -41.70
N LYS A 3 33.78 -46.74 -40.41
CA LYS A 3 32.44 -46.37 -39.90
C LYS A 3 32.57 -44.99 -39.25
N MET A 4 32.22 -43.96 -40.00
CA MET A 4 32.13 -42.58 -39.53
C MET A 4 30.72 -42.39 -38.97
N SER A 5 30.58 -42.46 -37.64
CA SER A 5 29.33 -42.12 -36.95
C SER A 5 29.33 -40.62 -36.68
N LEU A 6 28.51 -39.87 -37.43
CA LEU A 6 28.17 -38.49 -37.08
C LEU A 6 27.25 -38.51 -35.85
N LEU A 7 27.71 -37.94 -34.73
CA LEU A 7 26.86 -37.59 -33.59
C LEU A 7 26.59 -36.09 -33.65
N ILE A 8 25.38 -35.73 -34.06
CA ILE A 8 24.86 -34.37 -33.99
C ILE A 8 24.37 -34.15 -32.56
N ALA A 9 25.16 -33.45 -31.75
CA ALA A 9 24.76 -33.00 -30.42
C ALA A 9 23.86 -31.76 -30.57
N PHE A 10 22.56 -31.94 -30.36
CA PHE A 10 21.59 -30.84 -30.28
C PHE A 10 21.73 -30.18 -28.90
N SER A 11 22.52 -29.11 -28.81
CA SER A 11 22.59 -28.29 -27.60
C SER A 11 21.30 -27.49 -27.47
N LEU A 12 20.46 -27.88 -26.50
CA LEU A 12 19.32 -27.09 -26.02
C LEU A 12 19.83 -25.74 -25.51
N VAL A 13 19.58 -24.67 -26.27
CA VAL A 13 19.73 -23.30 -25.77
C VAL A 13 18.53 -23.04 -24.86
N ALA A 14 18.74 -23.18 -23.55
CA ALA A 14 17.78 -22.69 -22.56
C ALA A 14 17.77 -21.17 -22.62
N LEU A 15 16.75 -20.58 -23.24
CA LEU A 15 16.44 -19.16 -23.12
C LEU A 15 15.98 -18.93 -21.67
N THR A 16 16.90 -18.54 -20.80
CA THR A 16 16.53 -17.96 -19.51
C THR A 16 15.88 -16.62 -19.81
N ALA A 17 14.55 -16.57 -19.79
CA ALA A 17 13.84 -15.31 -19.75
C ALA A 17 14.23 -14.61 -18.45
N CYS A 18 15.09 -13.58 -18.54
CA CYS A 18 15.20 -12.60 -17.48
C CYS A 18 13.85 -11.91 -17.38
N ALA A 19 12.99 -12.39 -16.48
CA ALA A 19 11.91 -11.55 -15.99
C ALA A 19 12.57 -10.26 -15.50
N PRO A 20 12.14 -9.06 -15.95
CA PRO A 20 12.65 -7.83 -15.38
C PRO A 20 12.43 -7.94 -13.88
N ALA A 21 13.52 -7.82 -13.11
CA ALA A 21 13.40 -7.66 -11.67
C ALA A 21 12.35 -6.57 -11.45
N LYS A 22 11.26 -6.87 -10.74
CA LYS A 22 10.38 -5.82 -10.25
C LYS A 22 11.31 -4.88 -9.50
N ASN A 23 11.50 -3.68 -10.02
CA ASN A 23 12.37 -2.67 -9.45
C ASN A 23 11.84 -2.32 -8.07
N SER A 24 12.20 -3.11 -7.06
CA SER A 24 12.18 -2.71 -5.67
C SER A 24 13.46 -1.93 -5.44
N SER A 25 13.61 -0.79 -6.14
CA SER A 25 14.29 0.30 -5.47
C SER A 25 13.42 0.58 -4.25
N ALA A 26 13.96 0.49 -3.04
CA ALA A 26 13.25 0.95 -1.84
C ALA A 26 12.87 2.41 -2.11
N GLN A 27 11.63 2.62 -2.54
CA GLN A 27 11.18 3.92 -3.03
C GLN A 27 11.13 4.79 -1.77
N LEU A 28 12.07 5.72 -1.67
CA LEU A 28 12.15 6.59 -0.51
C LEU A 28 10.99 7.57 -0.59
N ALA A 29 10.33 7.81 0.55
CA ALA A 29 9.23 8.73 0.64
C ALA A 29 9.73 10.12 1.07
N ASP A 30 9.59 11.10 0.19
CA ASP A 30 10.00 12.49 0.44
C ASP A 30 8.91 13.28 1.21
N SER A 31 7.70 12.72 1.31
CA SER A 31 6.59 13.28 2.08
C SER A 31 5.83 12.21 2.86
N PRO A 32 5.07 12.58 3.92
CA PRO A 32 4.28 11.61 4.66
C PRO A 32 3.23 10.92 3.80
N ILE A 33 2.52 11.67 2.95
CA ILE A 33 1.52 11.09 2.06
C ILE A 33 2.13 10.12 1.03
N GLN A 34 3.32 10.41 0.52
CA GLN A 34 4.03 9.48 -0.37
C GLN A 34 4.38 8.17 0.34
N ALA A 35 4.78 8.23 1.62
CA ALA A 35 5.03 7.01 2.40
C ALA A 35 3.77 6.16 2.52
N VAL A 36 2.60 6.77 2.70
CA VAL A 36 1.31 6.07 2.74
C VAL A 36 0.92 5.49 1.38
N LEU A 37 1.11 6.23 0.28
CA LEU A 37 0.83 5.73 -1.07
C LEU A 37 1.75 4.58 -1.48
N LEU A 38 2.97 4.53 -0.95
CA LEU A 38 3.88 3.40 -1.15
C LEU A 38 3.47 2.16 -0.33
N ASP A 39 2.86 2.35 0.85
CA ASP A 39 2.30 1.27 1.67
C ASP A 39 0.97 0.74 1.10
N GLN A 40 0.18 1.59 0.45
CA GLN A 40 -1.09 1.26 -0.21
C GLN A 40 -1.10 1.74 -1.66
N PRO A 41 -0.42 1.04 -2.59
CA PRO A 41 -0.28 1.47 -3.98
C PRO A 41 -1.62 1.58 -4.72
N ASP A 42 -2.61 0.79 -4.30
CA ASP A 42 -3.94 0.76 -4.90
C ASP A 42 -4.94 1.72 -4.24
N LEU A 43 -4.51 2.52 -3.24
CA LEU A 43 -5.39 3.41 -2.47
C LEU A 43 -6.22 4.34 -3.38
N LEU A 44 -5.62 4.81 -4.48
CA LEU A 44 -6.24 5.76 -5.39
C LEU A 44 -7.06 5.09 -6.50
N ASN A 45 -7.05 3.76 -6.60
CA ASN A 45 -7.85 3.04 -7.59
C ASN A 45 -9.37 3.17 -7.27
N ASP A 46 -9.72 3.28 -5.99
CA ASP A 46 -11.10 3.39 -5.49
C ASP A 46 -11.34 4.75 -4.80
N ALA A 47 -11.05 5.85 -5.51
CA ALA A 47 -11.09 7.20 -4.96
C ALA A 47 -12.50 7.79 -4.71
N ASN A 48 -13.58 7.13 -5.16
CA ASN A 48 -14.93 7.68 -5.13
C ASN A 48 -15.47 7.95 -3.71
N ASN A 49 -14.91 7.27 -2.70
CA ASN A 49 -15.35 7.34 -1.32
C ASN A 49 -14.15 7.41 -0.36
N LEU A 50 -13.15 8.19 -0.75
CA LEU A 50 -11.87 8.29 -0.07
C LEU A 50 -11.66 9.70 0.46
N ASP A 51 -11.42 9.81 1.77
CA ASP A 51 -10.91 11.01 2.42
C ASP A 51 -9.51 10.75 2.96
N ILE A 52 -8.61 11.70 2.70
CA ILE A 52 -7.22 11.69 3.13
C ILE A 52 -6.95 13.00 3.84
N SER A 53 -6.59 12.92 5.11
CA SER A 53 -6.16 14.08 5.88
C SER A 53 -4.74 13.88 6.40
N GLN A 54 -3.96 14.96 6.40
CA GLN A 54 -2.60 14.98 6.91
C GLN A 54 -2.45 16.10 7.94
N GLN A 55 -1.80 15.78 9.06
CA GLN A 55 -1.42 16.73 10.09
C GLN A 55 0.07 16.62 10.35
N MET A 56 0.74 17.76 10.51
CA MET A 56 2.17 17.84 10.77
C MET A 56 2.41 18.57 12.10
N ASN A 57 3.50 18.25 12.78
CA ASN A 57 3.83 18.86 14.07
C ASN A 57 4.41 20.28 13.96
N ALA A 58 4.83 20.71 12.77
CA ALA A 58 5.37 22.04 12.50
C ALA A 58 5.12 22.43 11.03
N ALA A 59 5.15 23.73 10.73
CA ALA A 59 4.97 24.24 9.37
C ALA A 59 6.27 24.18 8.54
N ASP A 60 7.41 24.61 9.12
CA ASP A 60 8.64 24.83 8.35
C ASP A 60 9.54 23.60 8.27
N ASP A 61 9.74 22.89 9.39
CA ASP A 61 10.62 21.72 9.46
C ASP A 61 9.98 20.57 10.26
N PRO A 62 8.88 19.98 9.75
CA PRO A 62 8.16 18.93 10.46
C PRO A 62 8.98 17.65 10.57
N SER A 63 8.92 17.01 11.74
CA SER A 63 9.61 15.75 12.03
C SER A 63 8.65 14.61 12.33
N ASN A 64 7.39 14.92 12.60
CA ASN A 64 6.33 13.96 12.85
C ASN A 64 5.09 14.36 12.04
N ALA A 65 4.38 13.36 11.54
CA ALA A 65 3.12 13.55 10.86
C ALA A 65 2.14 12.44 11.22
N GLN A 66 0.86 12.76 11.11
CA GLN A 66 -0.21 11.78 11.07
C GLN A 66 -0.92 11.89 9.73
N VAL A 67 -1.13 10.76 9.07
CA VAL A 67 -1.98 10.67 7.87
C VAL A 67 -3.16 9.77 8.23
N THR A 68 -4.37 10.26 8.03
CA THR A 68 -5.60 9.50 8.28
C THR A 68 -6.30 9.28 6.95
N ILE A 69 -6.51 8.02 6.63
CA ILE A 69 -7.27 7.54 5.48
C ILE A 69 -8.64 7.11 5.97
N LEU A 70 -9.70 7.61 5.35
CA LEU A 70 -11.07 7.17 5.58
C LEU A 70 -11.66 6.70 4.26
N GLN A 71 -11.93 5.40 4.16
CA GLN A 71 -12.58 4.78 3.02
C GLN A 71 -14.01 4.42 3.40
N ILE A 72 -14.97 4.75 2.54
CA ILE A 72 -16.38 4.43 2.74
C ILE A 72 -16.80 3.43 1.65
N ASP A 73 -17.26 2.26 2.07
CA ASP A 73 -17.76 1.21 1.19
C ASP A 73 -19.27 1.04 1.41
N PRO A 74 -20.10 1.64 0.53
CA PRO A 74 -21.53 1.46 0.56
C PRO A 74 -21.92 0.11 -0.07
N SER A 75 -22.74 -0.65 0.64
CA SER A 75 -23.44 -1.84 0.15
C SER A 75 -24.94 -1.62 0.20
N GLU A 76 -25.73 -2.48 -0.47
CA GLU A 76 -27.20 -2.36 -0.51
C GLU A 76 -27.84 -2.25 0.89
N ASP A 77 -27.29 -2.99 1.87
CA ASP A 77 -27.88 -3.13 3.21
C ASP A 77 -27.12 -2.39 4.32
N ALA A 78 -25.92 -1.88 4.03
CA ALA A 78 -25.03 -1.30 5.06
C ALA A 78 -24.00 -0.34 4.49
N ILE A 79 -23.49 0.55 5.36
CA ILE A 79 -22.33 1.39 5.07
C ILE A 79 -21.18 0.97 5.97
N THR A 80 -20.05 0.62 5.36
CA THR A 80 -18.79 0.37 6.07
C THR A 80 -17.88 1.56 5.92
N LYS A 81 -17.29 2.04 7.01
CA LYS A 81 -16.18 3.00 6.97
C LYS A 81 -14.93 2.38 7.57
N VAL A 82 -13.86 2.38 6.81
CA VAL A 82 -12.54 1.94 7.25
C VAL A 82 -11.68 3.16 7.48
N ARG A 83 -11.21 3.36 8.70
CA ARG A 83 -10.26 4.41 9.05
C ARG A 83 -8.90 3.80 9.32
N THR A 84 -7.89 4.22 8.56
CA THR A 84 -6.50 3.85 8.76
C THR A 84 -5.71 5.09 9.18
N GLU A 85 -5.15 5.06 10.38
CA GLU A 85 -4.31 6.11 10.95
C GLU A 85 -2.84 5.69 10.87
N TYR A 86 -2.04 6.47 10.16
CA TYR A 86 -0.60 6.32 10.05
C TYR A 86 0.08 7.36 10.91
N LEU A 87 1.02 6.91 11.75
CA LEU A 87 1.99 7.80 12.40
C LEU A 87 3.31 7.68 11.67
N LEU A 88 3.86 8.83 11.31
CA LEU A 88 5.08 8.91 10.52
C LEU A 88 6.12 9.77 11.23
N LYS A 89 7.38 9.39 11.07
CA LYS A 89 8.53 10.19 11.48
C LYS A 89 9.45 10.42 10.29
N ARG A 90 9.99 11.63 10.20
CA ARG A 90 11.05 11.95 9.25
C ARG A 90 12.39 11.55 9.85
N ASP A 91 13.11 10.68 9.15
CA ASP A 91 14.49 10.33 9.42
C ASP A 91 15.36 10.92 8.31
N GLN A 92 16.12 11.96 8.66
CA GLN A 92 16.83 12.83 7.71
C GLN A 92 15.85 13.45 6.69
N GLN A 93 15.84 12.94 5.46
CA GLN A 93 14.96 13.40 4.37
C GLN A 93 13.86 12.40 4.03
N VAL A 94 13.83 11.24 4.70
CA VAL A 94 12.92 10.14 4.36
C VAL A 94 11.84 10.01 5.43
N TRP A 95 10.58 10.01 5.00
CA TRP A 95 9.44 9.73 5.87
C TRP A 95 9.22 8.23 6.01
N LYS A 96 9.07 7.78 7.26
CA LYS A 96 8.87 6.38 7.61
C LYS A 96 7.61 6.22 8.43
N ILE A 97 6.81 5.22 8.11
CA ILE A 97 5.67 4.80 8.93
C ILE A 97 6.25 4.13 10.18
N VAL A 98 5.92 4.68 11.36
CA VAL A 98 6.32 4.13 12.65
C VAL A 98 5.17 3.45 13.38
N ASN A 99 3.94 3.76 13.00
CA ASN A 99 2.75 3.05 13.47
C ASN A 99 1.64 3.11 12.42
N LYS A 100 0.79 2.08 12.40
CA LYS A 100 -0.39 1.97 11.55
C LYS A 100 -1.50 1.33 12.38
N LYS A 101 -2.65 1.99 12.45
CA LYS A 101 -3.83 1.50 13.15
C LYS A 101 -5.03 1.54 12.21
N GLN A 102 -5.80 0.46 12.20
CA GLN A 102 -7.05 0.38 11.45
C GLN A 102 -8.24 0.25 12.40
N SER A 103 -9.34 0.90 12.06
CA SER A 103 -10.61 0.85 12.77
C SER A 103 -11.77 0.93 11.80
N TYR A 104 -12.94 0.48 12.25
CA TYR A 104 -14.10 0.23 11.40
C TYR A 104 -15.34 0.85 12.04
N GLN A 105 -16.21 1.42 11.21
CA GLN A 105 -17.56 1.82 11.61
C GLN A 105 -18.53 1.13 10.66
N CYS A 106 -19.48 0.39 11.23
CA CYS A 106 -20.41 -0.45 10.48
C CYS A 106 -21.82 0.02 10.81
N THR A 107 -22.50 0.60 9.83
CA THR A 107 -23.86 1.10 10.02
C THR A 107 -24.83 0.17 9.30
N GLN A 108 -25.60 -0.61 10.07
CA GLN A 108 -26.82 -1.28 9.59
C GLN A 108 -28.03 -0.45 10.07
N GLY A 109 -28.69 0.28 9.17
CA GLY A 109 -29.85 1.12 9.53
C GLY A 109 -29.51 2.51 10.11
N GLN A 110 -30.41 3.09 10.92
CA GLN A 110 -30.38 4.53 11.29
C GLN A 110 -29.36 4.93 12.39
N ASP A 111 -28.73 3.97 13.08
CA ASP A 111 -27.77 4.26 14.15
C ASP A 111 -26.35 3.90 13.73
N ALA A 112 -25.45 4.90 13.71
CA ALA A 112 -24.04 4.70 13.41
C ALA A 112 -23.24 4.51 14.70
N PRO A 113 -22.74 3.30 15.01
CA PRO A 113 -21.89 3.07 16.19
C PRO A 113 -20.53 3.78 16.05
N ASP A 114 -19.83 4.03 17.15
CA ASP A 114 -18.46 4.58 17.12
C ASP A 114 -17.47 3.64 16.40
N PHE A 115 -16.31 4.18 15.99
CA PHE A 115 -15.24 3.37 15.41
C PHE A 115 -14.75 2.31 16.39
N GLN A 116 -14.72 1.07 15.93
CA GLN A 116 -14.28 -0.11 16.66
C GLN A 116 -13.03 -0.73 16.01
N VAL A 117 -12.26 -1.47 16.80
CA VAL A 117 -11.01 -2.10 16.33
C VAL A 117 -11.30 -3.43 15.60
N ASN A 118 -12.42 -4.06 15.93
CA ASN A 118 -12.85 -5.28 15.27
C ASN A 118 -13.44 -4.96 13.89
N PRO A 119 -13.13 -5.75 12.85
CA PRO A 119 -13.78 -5.63 11.55
C PRO A 119 -15.30 -5.70 11.66
N CYS A 120 -15.98 -5.12 10.67
CA CYS A 120 -17.43 -5.29 10.54
C CYS A 120 -17.79 -6.77 10.45
N PRO A 121 -18.85 -7.22 11.16
CA PRO A 121 -19.35 -8.59 11.09
C PRO A 121 -19.70 -9.03 9.66
#